data_AF-A0A3M1S251-F1
#
_entry.id   AF-A0A3M1S251-F1
#
_cell.length_a   1.000
_cell.length_b   1.000
_cell.length_c   1.000
_cell.angle_alpha   90.00
_cell.angle_beta   90.00
_cell.angle_gamma   90.00
#
_symmetry.space_group_name_H-M   'P 1'
#
loop_
_entity.id
_entity.type
_entity.pdbx_description
1 polymer ?
#
loop_
_entity_poly.entity_id
_entity_poly.type
_entity_poly.pdbx_seq_one_letter_code
_entity_poly.pdbx_strand_id
1 'polypeptide(L)'
;MFRCISSRWVSIVGLWAAVLFLPLACAAQSPQTSAPDWIEAMRRVHSRCEGQPGVVLQVGDSITDSLAFFAPLEYAAGAKLPPEATDALPVLRHYIRKECYRWKGGEYGNASGQTAGWAVQH
;
A
#
# COMPACT_ATOMS: atom_id res chain seq x y z
N MET A 1 -48.80 -45.90 -24.09
CA MET A 1 -49.61 -45.54 -25.28
C MET A 1 -50.52 -44.38 -24.89
N PHE A 2 -50.06 -43.13 -25.03
CA PHE A 2 -50.92 -41.95 -24.83
C PHE A 2 -50.54 -40.84 -25.81
N ARG A 3 -51.59 -40.14 -26.24
CA ARG A 3 -51.79 -39.56 -27.56
C ARG A 3 -51.25 -38.15 -27.66
N CYS A 4 -50.82 -37.83 -28.88
CA CYS A 4 -50.68 -36.48 -29.42
C CYS A 4 -52.06 -35.80 -29.49
N ILE A 5 -52.19 -34.58 -28.99
CA ILE A 5 -53.26 -33.62 -29.33
C ILE A 5 -52.61 -32.25 -29.62
N SER A 6 -52.71 -31.89 -30.90
CA SER A 6 -52.72 -30.58 -31.56
C SER A 6 -53.49 -29.50 -30.78
N SER A 7 -53.42 -28.19 -30.96
CA SER A 7 -52.77 -27.25 -31.89
C SER A 7 -53.38 -25.89 -31.58
N ARG A 8 -52.58 -24.82 -31.68
CA ARG A 8 -52.99 -23.40 -31.87
C ARG A 8 -53.78 -22.82 -30.68
N TRP A 9 -53.51 -21.60 -30.23
CA TRP A 9 -54.16 -20.39 -30.72
C TRP A 9 -53.33 -19.17 -30.31
N VAL A 10 -52.84 -18.46 -31.34
CA VAL A 10 -52.96 -17.01 -31.53
C VAL A 10 -52.40 -16.08 -30.43
N SER A 11 -51.30 -15.45 -30.83
CA SER A 11 -50.71 -14.20 -30.37
C SER A 11 -51.73 -13.14 -29.95
N ILE A 12 -51.58 -12.60 -28.73
CA ILE A 12 -51.99 -11.23 -28.41
C ILE A 12 -50.88 -10.57 -27.60
N VAL A 13 -50.11 -9.71 -28.28
CA VAL A 13 -49.76 -8.34 -27.86
C VAL A 13 -49.31 -8.22 -26.38
N GLY A 14 -48.03 -8.18 -26.03
CA GLY A 14 -46.98 -7.40 -26.69
C GLY A 14 -47.17 -5.90 -26.46
N LEU A 15 -47.27 -5.41 -25.21
CA LEU A 15 -47.03 -3.97 -24.90
C LEU A 15 -46.96 -3.60 -23.39
N TRP A 16 -46.38 -4.41 -22.50
CA TRP A 16 -46.27 -4.02 -21.07
C TRP A 16 -44.92 -4.35 -20.39
N ALA A 17 -43.84 -4.54 -21.15
CA ALA A 17 -42.54 -4.96 -20.59
C ALA A 17 -41.39 -3.95 -20.81
N ALA A 18 -41.67 -2.71 -21.23
CA ALA A 18 -40.62 -1.75 -21.62
C ALA A 18 -40.41 -0.57 -20.67
N VAL A 19 -41.03 -0.54 -19.48
CA VAL A 19 -40.90 0.59 -18.53
C VAL A 19 -40.20 0.23 -17.21
N LEU A 20 -39.86 -1.05 -17.00
CA LEU A 20 -39.27 -1.53 -15.73
C LEU A 20 -37.79 -1.93 -15.78
N PHE A 21 -37.09 -1.62 -16.88
CA PHE A 21 -35.62 -1.78 -16.97
C PHE A 21 -34.97 -0.47 -17.41
N LEU A 22 -35.29 0.63 -16.70
CA LEU A 22 -34.44 1.82 -16.73
C LEU A 22 -33.12 1.42 -16.06
N PRO A 23 -32.00 1.39 -16.81
CA PRO A 23 -30.81 0.70 -16.35
C PRO A 23 -30.22 1.46 -15.17
N LEU A 24 -29.95 0.71 -14.11
CA LEU A 24 -29.07 1.08 -13.01
C LEU A 24 -27.62 1.16 -13.55
N ALA A 25 -27.37 2.06 -14.49
CA ALA A 25 -26.09 2.25 -15.16
C ALA A 25 -25.56 3.68 -14.92
N CYS A 26 -25.73 4.17 -13.69
CA CYS A 26 -24.82 5.16 -13.11
C CYS A 26 -24.02 4.44 -12.01
N ALA A 27 -23.31 3.37 -12.37
CA ALA A 27 -22.09 3.06 -11.66
C ALA A 27 -21.14 4.21 -11.98
N ALA A 28 -21.12 5.22 -11.11
CA ALA A 28 -20.11 6.25 -11.11
C ALA A 28 -18.77 5.51 -11.12
N GLN A 29 -18.12 5.50 -12.29
CA GLN A 29 -16.72 5.10 -12.37
C GLN A 29 -15.99 6.09 -11.50
N SER A 30 -15.68 5.68 -10.26
CA SER A 30 -14.71 6.39 -9.46
C SER A 30 -13.49 6.56 -10.36
N PRO A 31 -12.95 7.78 -10.50
CA PRO A 31 -11.73 7.97 -11.26
C PRO A 31 -10.73 6.97 -10.70
N GLN A 32 -10.25 6.06 -11.55
CA GLN A 32 -9.12 5.21 -11.21
C GLN A 32 -7.96 6.17 -11.00
N THR A 33 -7.76 6.61 -9.76
CA THR A 33 -6.57 7.35 -9.38
C THR A 33 -5.42 6.41 -9.69
N SER A 34 -4.70 6.70 -10.78
CA SER A 34 -3.44 6.02 -11.07
C SER A 34 -2.63 6.03 -9.79
N ALA A 35 -2.07 4.88 -9.41
CA ALA A 35 -1.19 4.79 -8.26
C ALA A 35 -0.21 5.98 -8.30
N PRO A 36 -0.05 6.73 -7.19
CA PRO A 36 0.89 7.84 -7.16
C PRO A 36 2.26 7.39 -7.69
N ASP A 37 2.92 8.22 -8.50
CA ASP A 37 4.15 7.86 -9.22
C ASP A 37 5.26 7.32 -8.29
N TRP A 38 5.27 7.77 -7.03
CA TRP A 38 6.19 7.28 -6.01
C TRP A 38 6.05 5.79 -5.69
N ILE A 39 4.86 5.19 -5.85
CA ILE A 39 4.65 3.75 -5.57
C ILE A 39 5.47 2.92 -6.54
N GLU A 40 5.41 3.24 -7.84
CA GLU A 40 6.15 2.49 -8.84
C GLU A 40 7.66 2.76 -8.72
N ALA A 41 8.05 3.98 -8.36
CA ALA A 41 9.44 4.28 -8.01
C ALA A 41 9.93 3.42 -6.82
N MET A 42 9.14 3.30 -5.76
CA MET A 42 9.50 2.49 -4.59
C MET A 42 9.48 0.99 -4.90
N ARG A 43 8.61 0.50 -5.80
CA ARG A 43 8.69 -0.88 -6.30
C ARG A 43 10.02 -1.15 -7.00
N ARG A 44 10.51 -0.21 -7.82
CA ARG A 44 11.83 -0.33 -8.47
C ARG A 44 12.99 -0.26 -7.49
N VAL A 45 12.86 0.48 -6.39
CA VAL A 45 13.85 0.46 -5.30
C VAL A 45 13.83 -0.91 -4.63
N HIS A 46 12.65 -1.37 -4.21
CA HIS A 46 12.47 -2.65 -3.54
C HIS A 46 12.90 -3.84 -4.41
N SER A 47 12.69 -3.80 -5.73
CA SER A 47 13.09 -4.87 -6.64
C SER A 47 14.61 -5.06 -6.75
N ARG A 48 15.40 -4.08 -6.32
CA ARG A 48 16.87 -4.18 -6.26
C ARG A 48 17.36 -4.73 -4.91
N CYS A 49 16.46 -4.92 -3.96
CA CYS A 49 16.79 -5.44 -2.64
C CYS A 49 16.71 -6.97 -2.67
N GLU A 50 17.85 -7.63 -2.51
CA GLU A 50 17.90 -9.09 -2.38
C GLU A 50 17.49 -9.56 -0.97
N GLY A 51 17.55 -8.64 0.01
CA GLY A 51 17.24 -8.90 1.41
C GLY A 51 18.34 -9.71 2.10
N GLN A 52 18.73 -9.30 3.30
CA GLN A 52 19.63 -10.10 4.13
C GLN A 52 19.02 -10.24 5.52
N PRO A 53 18.95 -11.45 6.10
CA PRO A 53 18.43 -11.63 7.45
C PRO A 53 19.11 -10.71 8.46
N GLY A 54 18.28 -9.99 9.20
CA GLY A 54 18.65 -9.00 10.20
C GLY A 54 19.16 -7.66 9.67
N VAL A 55 19.15 -7.43 8.36
CA VAL A 55 19.46 -6.12 7.78
C VAL A 55 18.16 -5.35 7.52
N VAL A 56 18.15 -4.09 7.93
CA VAL A 56 17.03 -3.17 7.68
C VAL A 56 17.48 -2.09 6.69
N LEU A 57 16.88 -2.10 5.50
CA LEU A 57 16.99 -0.99 4.57
C LEU A 57 16.07 0.15 5.05
N GLN A 58 16.62 1.34 5.18
CA GLN A 58 15.88 2.55 5.52
C GLN A 58 15.94 3.49 4.33
N VAL A 59 14.79 3.84 3.75
CA VAL A 59 14.67 4.81 2.66
C VAL A 59 13.73 5.90 3.14
N GLY A 60 14.17 7.15 3.06
CA GLY A 60 13.36 8.27 3.50
C GLY A 60 14.05 9.61 3.29
N ASP A 61 13.56 10.60 4.02
CA ASP A 61 14.00 11.99 3.96
C ASP A 61 15.08 12.29 5.03
N SER A 62 15.22 13.57 5.36
CA SER A 62 16.14 14.07 6.39
C SER A 62 15.90 13.48 7.78
N ILE A 63 14.71 12.98 8.11
CA ILE A 63 14.44 12.28 9.38
C ILE A 63 15.12 10.92 9.42
N THR A 64 15.19 10.24 8.27
CA THR A 64 15.95 9.00 8.15
C THR A 64 17.44 9.30 8.32
N ASP A 65 17.96 10.23 7.52
CA ASP A 65 19.39 10.57 7.49
C ASP A 65 19.90 11.12 8.84
N SER A 66 19.12 11.98 9.50
CA SER A 66 19.46 12.57 10.81
C SER A 66 19.37 11.61 11.99
N LEU A 67 18.99 10.34 11.78
CA LEU A 67 18.80 9.34 12.83
C LEU A 67 17.63 9.64 13.79
N ALA A 68 16.72 10.56 13.47
CA ALA A 68 15.74 11.04 14.43
C ALA A 68 14.61 10.03 14.76
N PHE A 69 14.38 9.04 13.89
CA PHE A 69 13.28 8.07 14.07
C PHE A 69 13.74 6.68 14.53
N PHE A 70 14.60 6.01 13.74
CA PHE A 70 14.89 4.59 13.97
C PHE A 70 16.00 4.34 15.00
N ALA A 71 17.05 5.17 15.00
CA ALA A 71 18.20 4.99 15.89
C ALA A 71 17.85 5.07 17.40
N PRO A 72 16.95 5.95 17.87
CA PRO A 72 16.59 6.04 19.29
C PRO A 72 15.95 4.76 19.84
N LEU A 73 15.38 3.92 18.97
CA LEU A 73 14.81 2.63 19.38
C LEU A 73 15.88 1.70 19.98
N GLU A 74 17.16 1.87 19.62
CA GLU A 74 18.27 1.15 20.26
C GLU A 74 18.22 1.33 21.78
N TYR A 75 17.92 2.54 22.24
CA TYR A 75 17.95 2.95 23.65
C TYR A 75 16.58 3.01 24.33
N ALA A 76 15.50 2.64 23.63
CA ALA A 76 14.14 2.76 24.14
C ALA A 76 13.77 1.79 25.29
N ALA A 77 14.75 1.04 25.83
CA ALA A 77 14.51 0.15 26.97
C ALA A 77 14.13 0.98 28.21
N GLY A 78 12.98 0.68 28.83
CA GLY A 78 12.53 1.40 30.02
C GLY A 78 11.97 2.80 29.76
N ALA A 79 11.84 3.21 28.50
CA ALA A 79 11.07 4.40 28.14
C ALA A 79 9.56 4.16 28.37
N LYS A 80 8.79 5.24 28.61
CA LYS A 80 7.34 5.17 28.62
C LYS A 80 6.83 5.04 27.19
N LEU A 81 6.72 3.80 26.73
CA LEU A 81 6.22 3.44 25.40
C LEU A 81 4.74 3.07 25.49
N PRO A 82 3.96 3.27 24.41
CA PRO A 82 2.64 2.67 24.33
C PRO A 82 2.74 1.13 24.34
N PRO A 83 1.65 0.41 24.69
CA PRO A 83 1.67 -1.04 24.81
C PRO A 83 2.19 -1.72 23.54
N GLU A 84 1.74 -1.30 22.36
CA GLU A 84 2.16 -1.92 21.09
C GLU A 84 3.67 -1.81 20.84
N ALA A 85 4.29 -0.69 21.23
CA ALA A 85 5.73 -0.50 21.07
C ALA A 85 6.53 -1.27 22.12
N THR A 86 5.98 -1.44 23.32
CA THR A 86 6.59 -2.24 24.39
C THR A 86 6.73 -3.70 23.97
N ASP A 87 5.71 -4.25 23.30
CA ASP A 87 5.71 -5.63 22.81
C ASP A 87 6.58 -5.82 21.56
N ALA A 88 6.64 -4.82 20.67
CA ALA A 88 7.41 -4.89 19.43
C ALA A 88 8.93 -4.72 19.63
N LEU A 89 9.35 -3.97 20.66
CA LEU A 89 10.77 -3.61 20.84
C LEU A 89 11.70 -4.82 21.06
N PRO A 90 11.35 -5.85 21.86
CA PRO A 90 12.16 -7.07 21.99
C PRO A 90 12.28 -7.84 20.68
N VAL A 91 11.20 -7.92 19.90
CA VAL A 91 11.18 -8.58 18.59
C VAL A 91 12.14 -7.86 17.65
N LEU A 92 12.02 -6.54 17.53
CA LEU A 92 12.91 -5.72 16.72
C LEU A 92 14.38 -5.98 17.07
N ARG A 93 14.73 -5.92 18.36
CA ARG A 93 16.10 -6.12 18.85
C ARG A 93 16.64 -7.52 18.63
N HIS A 94 15.78 -8.53 18.62
CA HIS A 94 16.19 -9.91 18.37
C HIS A 94 16.53 -10.14 16.89
N TYR A 95 15.72 -9.58 15.99
CA TYR A 95 15.87 -9.84 14.56
C TYR A 95 16.92 -8.97 13.88
N ILE A 96 17.10 -7.72 14.30
CA ILE A 96 17.96 -6.78 13.56
C ILE A 96 19.39 -6.74 14.08
N ARG A 97 20.32 -6.56 13.15
CA ARG A 97 21.71 -6.28 13.46
C ARG A 97 21.85 -4.91 14.10
N LYS A 98 22.69 -4.80 15.11
CA LYS A 98 22.87 -3.58 15.90
C LYS A 98 23.39 -2.41 15.05
N GLU A 99 24.17 -2.71 14.03
CA GLU A 99 24.74 -1.73 13.11
C GLU A 99 23.65 -1.01 12.29
N CYS A 100 22.52 -1.66 12.02
CA CYS A 100 21.41 -1.09 11.24
C CYS A 100 20.78 0.14 11.89
N TYR A 101 20.90 0.31 13.22
CA TYR A 101 20.44 1.53 13.89
C TYR A 101 21.19 2.78 13.39
N ARG A 102 22.44 2.63 12.95
CA ARG A 102 23.32 3.75 12.58
C ARG A 102 23.74 3.81 11.11
N TRP A 103 23.41 2.80 10.30
CA TRP A 103 23.64 2.84 8.84
C TRP A 103 22.81 3.96 8.19
N LYS A 104 23.45 5.11 7.96
CA LYS A 104 22.94 6.35 7.35
C LYS A 104 24.01 6.99 6.49
N GLY A 105 23.61 7.63 5.41
CA GLY A 105 24.49 8.31 4.49
C GLY A 105 24.52 7.69 3.09
N GLY A 106 25.34 8.29 2.22
CA GLY A 106 25.39 7.94 0.80
C GLY A 106 25.87 6.51 0.57
N GLU A 107 26.78 6.04 1.41
CA GLU A 107 27.32 4.69 1.37
C GLU A 107 26.30 3.59 1.72
N TYR A 108 25.21 3.95 2.40
CA TYR A 108 24.09 3.05 2.72
C TYR A 108 22.84 3.32 1.86
N GLY A 109 22.95 4.23 0.87
CA GLY A 109 21.88 4.52 -0.09
C GLY A 109 20.68 5.29 0.49
N ASN A 110 20.86 6.00 1.61
CA ASN A 110 19.77 6.69 2.31
C ASN A 110 20.14 8.09 2.82
N ALA A 111 21.07 8.75 2.13
CA ALA A 111 21.36 10.17 2.34
C ALA A 111 20.16 11.03 1.95
N SER A 112 19.96 12.12 2.70
CA SER A 112 19.02 13.16 2.35
C SER A 112 19.74 14.34 1.68
N GLY A 113 19.02 15.08 0.84
CA GLY A 113 19.53 16.29 0.20
C GLY A 113 18.47 17.26 -0.30
N GLN A 114 17.18 16.91 -0.15
CA GLN A 114 16.09 17.76 -0.60
C GLN A 114 15.74 18.78 0.46
N THR A 115 15.47 20.01 0.01
CA THR A 115 15.02 21.11 0.87
C THR A 115 13.50 21.24 0.81
N ALA A 116 12.89 21.94 1.76
CA ALA A 116 11.46 22.25 1.69
C ALA A 116 11.06 22.96 0.38
N GLY A 117 11.98 23.73 -0.22
CA GLY A 117 11.77 24.38 -1.52
C GLY A 117 11.60 23.40 -2.68
N TRP A 118 12.23 22.22 -2.61
CA TRP A 118 12.06 21.17 -3.61
C TRP A 118 10.59 20.71 -3.72
N ALA A 119 9.93 20.56 -2.56
CA ALA A 119 8.53 20.11 -2.47
C ALA A 119 7.50 21.14 -2.96
N VAL A 120 7.92 22.39 -3.21
CA VAL A 120 7.05 23.42 -3.80
C VAL A 120 7.22 23.45 -5.33
N GLN A 121 8.32 22.91 -5.85
CA GLN A 121 8.65 22.94 -7.28
C GLN A 121 8.19 21.70 -8.04
N HIS A 122 7.81 20.63 -7.33
CA HIS A 122 7.36 19.34 -7.86
C HIS A 122 6.16 18.86 -7.06
#